data_AF-A0A165EKN6-F1
#
_entry.id   AF-A0A165EKN6-F1
#
_cell.length_a   1.000
_cell.length_b   1.000
_cell.length_c   1.000
_cell.angle_alpha   90.00
_cell.angle_beta   90.00
_cell.angle_gamma   90.00
#
_symmetry.space_group_name_H-M   'P 1'
#
loop_
_entity.id
_entity.type
_entity.pdbx_description
1 polymer ?
#
loop_
_entity_poly.entity_id
_entity_poly.type
_entity_poly.pdbx_seq_one_letter_code
_entity_poly.pdbx_strand_id
1 'polypeptide(L)'
;MFGGNLRTPPLKTPPYGGRPKFVKLAPGDHGEWLDPVYFEDPYTHKGKPGVEGQVVQWGLTPTDEENFPEIDIMGSMSRKSFAQFLYSPMNSPSRRTPEEQFVDVLKARKMRELDAKDLAGRDKRDVILRIRLMDVKKNGEFRVWRRFRVAAGIKLSVFQDKIVTPIMGWTRNLHAYVFTDFSDGALLGPQGIRSIDYLHWISCVGHDYINDDKYLLAHLFEKEGDVFGYLYDFGDKWFHEIEVEKILPAEESYGRAEILDGRGMCPGENMEGGWKYNKFMEEWDKASAMQRQTKNQEILKQPNYREFGKELARFDPRFFDKVHAEQCLAEALASRNSVRSGAKSFTTPLREDVDPDEANMIAHKPKRGQGVVRNWNESETGFWQETESHVKDKRSQTVCAQCGKPGQDLKTCGGCRGILYCSLDHQKLHWKQVHKVQCSRQFLQQ
;
A
#
# COMPACT_ATOMS: atom_id res chain seq x y z
N MET A 1 -10.85 -23.73 5.11
CA MET A 1 -11.39 -24.67 4.10
C MET A 1 -12.28 -23.86 3.18
N PHE A 2 -11.93 -23.77 1.90
CA PHE A 2 -12.72 -23.05 0.90
C PHE A 2 -13.99 -23.86 0.58
N GLY A 3 -15.13 -23.41 1.09
CA GLY A 3 -16.45 -23.89 0.70
C GLY A 3 -17.11 -22.88 -0.25
N GLY A 4 -16.43 -22.54 -1.35
CA GLY A 4 -17.03 -21.78 -2.44
C GLY A 4 -17.70 -22.76 -3.40
N ASN A 5 -18.95 -22.49 -3.78
CA ASN A 5 -19.62 -23.20 -4.86
C ASN A 5 -18.69 -23.29 -6.08
N LEU A 6 -18.28 -24.50 -6.45
CA LEU A 6 -17.63 -24.79 -7.72
C LEU A 6 -18.60 -24.41 -8.85
N ARG A 7 -18.50 -23.19 -9.39
CA ARG A 7 -19.18 -22.85 -10.63
C ARG A 7 -18.36 -23.30 -11.83
N THR A 8 -19.11 -23.87 -12.77
CA THR A 8 -18.87 -24.25 -14.17
C THR A 8 -17.45 -24.55 -14.64
N PRO A 9 -17.23 -25.70 -15.31
CA PRO A 9 -15.93 -26.04 -15.86
C PRO A 9 -15.43 -24.92 -16.77
N PRO A 10 -14.12 -24.71 -16.81
CA PRO A 10 -13.58 -23.55 -17.49
C PRO A 10 -13.94 -23.60 -19.00
N LEU A 11 -14.10 -22.44 -19.64
CA LEU A 11 -14.46 -22.36 -21.05
C LEU A 11 -13.31 -22.94 -21.90
N LYS A 12 -13.47 -24.19 -22.33
CA LYS A 12 -12.51 -24.89 -23.23
C LYS A 12 -12.43 -24.26 -24.63
N THR A 13 -13.34 -23.34 -24.95
CA THR A 13 -13.46 -22.69 -26.26
C THR A 13 -13.77 -21.21 -26.08
N PRO A 14 -13.17 -20.32 -26.89
CA PRO A 14 -13.45 -18.89 -26.85
C PRO A 14 -14.95 -18.62 -26.98
N PRO A 15 -15.50 -17.64 -26.23
CA PRO A 15 -16.85 -17.18 -26.49
C PRO A 15 -16.92 -16.68 -27.96
N TYR A 16 -17.99 -17.06 -28.65
CA TYR A 16 -18.28 -16.67 -30.05
C TYR A 16 -17.38 -17.26 -31.16
N GLY A 17 -16.49 -18.21 -30.86
CA GLY A 17 -15.70 -18.92 -31.88
C GLY A 17 -14.73 -18.03 -32.70
N GLY A 18 -14.49 -16.79 -32.24
CA GLY A 18 -13.70 -15.78 -32.93
C GLY A 18 -12.41 -15.40 -32.18
N ARG A 19 -11.45 -14.83 -32.91
CA ARG A 19 -10.25 -14.20 -32.32
C ARG A 19 -10.61 -12.84 -31.72
N PRO A 20 -10.01 -12.44 -30.58
CA PRO A 20 -10.26 -11.12 -30.01
C PRO A 20 -9.85 -10.02 -30.99
N LYS A 21 -10.66 -8.96 -31.07
CA LYS A 21 -10.48 -7.86 -32.05
C LYS A 21 -9.41 -6.86 -31.62
N PHE A 22 -9.28 -6.61 -30.32
CA PHE A 22 -8.48 -5.50 -29.77
C PHE A 22 -7.16 -5.93 -29.13
N VAL A 23 -7.02 -7.22 -28.81
CA VAL A 23 -5.80 -7.80 -28.27
C VAL A 23 -5.25 -8.84 -29.23
N LYS A 24 -3.91 -8.92 -29.32
CA LYS A 24 -3.23 -9.84 -30.23
C LYS A 24 -2.84 -11.10 -29.49
N LEU A 25 -3.31 -12.24 -30.01
CA LEU A 25 -2.89 -13.55 -29.56
C LEU A 25 -1.55 -13.95 -30.23
N ALA A 26 -0.67 -14.61 -29.48
CA ALA A 26 0.54 -15.22 -30.03
C ALA A 26 0.20 -16.39 -30.99
N PRO A 27 1.10 -16.78 -31.91
CA PRO A 27 0.91 -17.98 -32.72
C PRO A 27 0.67 -19.21 -31.83
N GLY A 28 -0.41 -19.96 -32.10
CA GLY A 28 -0.81 -21.13 -31.31
C GLY A 28 -1.64 -20.82 -30.05
N ASP A 29 -1.86 -19.54 -29.72
CA ASP A 29 -2.85 -19.14 -28.73
C ASP A 29 -4.20 -18.94 -29.43
N HIS A 30 -5.20 -19.75 -29.08
CA HIS A 30 -6.56 -19.61 -29.61
C HIS A 30 -7.49 -18.92 -28.61
N GLY A 31 -6.98 -18.45 -27.47
CA GLY A 31 -7.77 -17.81 -26.42
C GLY A 31 -8.40 -18.81 -25.45
N GLU A 32 -7.87 -20.03 -25.36
CA GLU A 32 -8.28 -20.98 -24.35
C GLU A 32 -8.03 -20.41 -22.95
N TRP A 33 -9.02 -20.55 -22.06
CA TRP A 33 -8.98 -20.02 -20.69
C TRP A 33 -8.87 -18.50 -20.57
N LEU A 34 -8.99 -17.76 -21.67
CA LEU A 34 -9.03 -16.31 -21.63
C LEU A 34 -10.44 -15.86 -21.21
N ASP A 35 -10.50 -15.02 -20.18
CA ASP A 35 -11.78 -14.49 -19.71
C ASP A 35 -12.52 -13.75 -20.85
N PRO A 36 -13.85 -13.94 -21.00
CA PRO A 36 -14.65 -13.24 -22.02
C PRO A 36 -14.44 -11.73 -22.06
N VAL A 37 -14.10 -11.08 -20.95
CA VAL A 37 -13.84 -9.63 -20.90
C VAL A 37 -12.74 -9.19 -21.87
N TYR A 38 -11.73 -10.04 -22.12
CA TYR A 38 -10.62 -9.71 -23.03
C TYR A 38 -11.00 -9.80 -24.52
N PHE A 39 -12.22 -10.27 -24.84
CA PHE A 39 -12.78 -10.22 -26.19
C PHE A 39 -13.59 -8.94 -26.44
N GLU A 40 -13.85 -8.15 -25.39
CA GLU A 40 -14.54 -6.87 -25.48
C GLU A 40 -13.64 -5.76 -26.04
N ASP A 41 -14.23 -4.58 -26.26
CA ASP A 41 -13.49 -3.38 -26.62
C ASP A 41 -12.95 -2.68 -25.36
N PRO A 42 -11.62 -2.68 -25.11
CA PRO A 42 -11.04 -2.04 -23.93
C PRO A 42 -11.25 -0.51 -23.92
N TYR A 43 -11.48 0.14 -25.07
CA TYR A 43 -11.72 1.58 -25.13
C TYR A 43 -13.09 1.95 -24.57
N THR A 44 -14.06 1.04 -24.65
CA THR A 44 -15.43 1.24 -24.14
C THR A 44 -15.74 0.40 -22.89
N HIS A 45 -14.85 -0.50 -22.48
CA HIS A 45 -15.04 -1.36 -21.31
C HIS A 45 -15.31 -0.52 -20.05
N LYS A 46 -16.32 -0.94 -19.30
CA LYS A 46 -16.68 -0.41 -17.99
C LYS A 46 -16.86 -1.59 -17.04
N GLY A 47 -16.14 -1.56 -15.94
CA GLY A 47 -16.27 -2.56 -14.89
C GLY A 47 -17.70 -2.65 -14.39
N LYS A 48 -18.14 -3.87 -14.08
CA LYS A 48 -19.42 -4.07 -13.39
C LYS A 48 -19.21 -3.70 -11.92
N PRO A 49 -19.96 -2.71 -11.39
CA PRO A 49 -19.88 -2.41 -9.98
C PRO A 49 -20.45 -3.58 -9.17
N GLY A 50 -19.84 -3.85 -8.01
CA GLY A 50 -20.39 -4.76 -7.02
C GLY A 50 -21.63 -4.20 -6.33
N VAL A 51 -22.11 -4.90 -5.32
CA VAL A 51 -23.37 -4.60 -4.62
C VAL A 51 -23.38 -3.18 -4.02
N GLU A 52 -22.23 -2.70 -3.55
CA GLU A 52 -22.07 -1.36 -2.97
C GLU A 52 -21.76 -0.28 -4.02
N GLY A 53 -21.86 -0.60 -5.32
CA GLY A 53 -21.61 0.35 -6.41
C GLY A 53 -20.13 0.56 -6.75
N GLN A 54 -19.23 -0.13 -6.05
CA GLN A 54 -17.78 -0.01 -6.21
C GLN A 54 -17.26 -0.92 -7.32
N VAL A 55 -16.28 -0.46 -8.08
CA VAL A 55 -15.54 -1.27 -9.05
C VAL A 55 -14.14 -1.54 -8.49
N VAL A 56 -13.64 -2.77 -8.67
CA VAL A 56 -12.30 -3.19 -8.22
C VAL A 56 -11.52 -3.83 -9.37
N GLN A 57 -10.18 -3.76 -9.32
CA GLN A 57 -9.29 -4.40 -10.31
C GLN A 57 -9.70 -4.16 -11.76
N TRP A 58 -9.94 -2.89 -12.11
CA TRP A 58 -10.38 -2.42 -13.42
C TRP A 58 -11.75 -2.95 -13.88
N GLY A 59 -12.47 -3.65 -13.01
CA GLY A 59 -13.70 -4.38 -13.35
C GLY A 59 -13.48 -5.66 -14.14
N LEU A 60 -12.24 -6.18 -14.15
CA LEU A 60 -11.86 -7.39 -14.88
C LEU A 60 -12.12 -8.66 -14.06
N THR A 61 -12.23 -8.54 -12.74
CA THR A 61 -12.50 -9.67 -11.86
C THR A 61 -13.95 -9.59 -11.40
N PRO A 62 -14.78 -10.62 -11.64
CA PRO A 62 -16.11 -10.70 -11.05
C PRO A 62 -16.02 -10.59 -9.53
N THR A 63 -17.00 -9.97 -8.90
CA THR A 63 -17.09 -9.91 -7.45
C THR A 63 -18.33 -10.63 -6.97
N ASP A 64 -18.26 -11.24 -5.78
CA ASP A 64 -19.42 -11.83 -5.12
C ASP A 64 -20.36 -10.75 -4.53
N GLU A 65 -21.39 -11.19 -3.81
CA GLU A 65 -22.38 -10.31 -3.17
C GLU A 65 -21.76 -9.41 -2.07
N GLU A 66 -20.58 -9.76 -1.55
CA GLU A 66 -19.81 -9.00 -0.56
C GLU A 66 -18.69 -8.17 -1.21
N ASN A 67 -18.69 -8.05 -2.54
CA ASN A 67 -17.71 -7.32 -3.34
C ASN A 67 -16.28 -7.91 -3.29
N PHE A 68 -16.14 -9.19 -2.92
CA PHE A 68 -14.86 -9.90 -2.99
C PHE A 68 -14.61 -10.47 -4.38
N PRO A 69 -13.38 -10.38 -4.91
CA PRO A 69 -13.05 -10.96 -6.21
C PRO A 69 -13.29 -12.48 -6.26
N GLU A 70 -14.24 -12.92 -7.09
CA GLU A 70 -14.44 -14.32 -7.47
C GLU A 70 -13.41 -14.71 -8.54
N ILE A 71 -12.28 -15.24 -8.09
CA ILE A 71 -11.20 -15.68 -8.99
C ILE A 71 -11.45 -17.14 -9.37
N ASP A 72 -11.59 -17.44 -10.67
CA ASP A 72 -11.41 -18.81 -11.18
C ASP A 72 -9.93 -19.19 -11.08
N ILE A 73 -9.57 -19.79 -9.95
CA ILE A 73 -8.20 -20.16 -9.64
C ILE A 73 -7.67 -21.17 -10.69
N MET A 74 -8.48 -22.14 -11.11
CA MET A 74 -8.03 -23.21 -12.00
C MET A 74 -7.87 -22.73 -13.44
N GLY A 75 -8.84 -21.95 -13.95
CA GLY A 75 -8.72 -21.29 -15.25
C GLY A 75 -7.57 -20.29 -15.28
N SER A 76 -7.43 -19.46 -14.25
CA SER A 76 -6.33 -18.48 -14.15
C SER A 76 -4.95 -19.15 -14.09
N MET A 77 -4.79 -20.24 -13.31
CA MET A 77 -3.54 -21.01 -13.28
C MET A 77 -3.22 -21.66 -14.63
N SER A 78 -4.23 -22.22 -15.29
CA SER A 78 -4.08 -22.86 -16.60
C SER A 78 -3.70 -21.82 -17.66
N ARG A 79 -4.40 -20.68 -17.68
CA ARG A 79 -4.12 -19.55 -18.57
C ARG A 79 -2.71 -19.02 -18.37
N LYS A 80 -2.31 -18.78 -17.12
CA LYS A 80 -0.97 -18.29 -16.78
C LYS A 80 0.11 -19.27 -17.21
N SER A 81 -0.07 -20.57 -16.95
CA SER A 81 0.90 -21.60 -17.36
C SER A 81 1.06 -21.64 -18.88
N PHE A 82 -0.04 -21.55 -19.62
CA PHE A 82 -0.04 -21.53 -21.08
C PHE A 82 0.61 -20.25 -21.64
N ALA A 83 0.24 -19.09 -21.07
CA ALA A 83 0.77 -17.79 -21.45
C ALA A 83 2.28 -17.68 -21.18
N GLN A 84 2.77 -18.21 -20.04
CA GLN A 84 4.19 -18.20 -19.71
C GLN A 84 5.05 -18.90 -20.76
N PHE A 85 4.54 -19.99 -21.35
CA PHE A 85 5.24 -20.70 -22.43
C PHE A 85 5.16 -19.93 -23.76
N LEU A 86 3.95 -19.59 -24.21
CA LEU A 86 3.73 -18.99 -25.54
C LEU A 86 4.25 -17.56 -25.66
N TYR A 87 4.14 -16.75 -24.61
CA TYR A 87 4.58 -15.35 -24.60
C TYR A 87 6.00 -15.19 -24.05
N SER A 88 6.73 -16.31 -23.88
CA SER A 88 8.14 -16.27 -23.51
C SER A 88 8.98 -15.59 -24.60
N PRO A 89 10.17 -15.04 -24.24
CA PRO A 89 11.06 -14.41 -25.21
C PRO A 89 11.49 -15.31 -26.38
N MET A 90 11.43 -16.64 -26.22
CA MET A 90 11.77 -17.60 -27.27
C MET A 90 10.63 -17.81 -28.28
N ASN A 91 9.36 -17.70 -27.85
CA ASN A 91 8.22 -18.15 -28.63
C ASN A 91 7.37 -17.02 -29.25
N SER A 92 7.37 -15.81 -28.68
CA SER A 92 6.57 -14.70 -29.22
C SER A 92 7.33 -13.35 -29.24
N PRO A 93 7.42 -12.69 -30.41
CA PRO A 93 7.98 -11.34 -30.51
C PRO A 93 7.17 -10.27 -29.78
N SER A 94 5.86 -10.48 -29.57
CA SER A 94 5.00 -9.44 -28.95
C SER A 94 5.25 -9.29 -27.45
N ARG A 95 5.89 -10.28 -26.79
CA ARG A 95 6.17 -10.40 -25.33
C ARG A 95 5.00 -10.21 -24.36
N ARG A 96 3.91 -9.57 -24.80
CA ARG A 96 2.83 -9.11 -23.96
C ARG A 96 1.60 -9.96 -24.15
N THR A 97 1.03 -10.38 -23.03
CA THR A 97 -0.18 -11.18 -23.03
C THR A 97 -1.38 -10.34 -23.51
N PRO A 98 -2.45 -10.96 -24.00
CA PRO A 98 -3.72 -10.31 -24.30
C PRO A 98 -4.24 -9.49 -23.12
N GLU A 99 -4.09 -10.02 -21.91
CA GLU A 99 -4.53 -9.37 -20.69
C GLU A 99 -3.73 -8.09 -20.39
N GLU A 100 -2.39 -8.15 -20.53
CA GLU A 100 -1.54 -6.96 -20.42
C GLU A 100 -1.94 -5.91 -21.45
N GLN A 101 -2.09 -6.30 -22.72
CA GLN A 101 -2.50 -5.40 -23.81
C GLN A 101 -3.84 -4.69 -23.51
N PHE A 102 -4.81 -5.42 -22.94
CA PHE A 102 -6.10 -4.84 -22.56
C PHE A 102 -5.94 -3.82 -21.42
N VAL A 103 -5.21 -4.20 -20.36
CA VAL A 103 -4.99 -3.37 -19.18
C VAL A 103 -4.16 -2.13 -19.50
N ASP A 104 -3.23 -2.20 -20.46
CA ASP A 104 -2.49 -1.03 -20.94
C ASP A 104 -3.42 0.04 -21.53
N VAL A 105 -4.46 -0.37 -22.26
CA VAL A 105 -5.46 0.56 -22.81
C VAL A 105 -6.26 1.20 -21.68
N LEU A 106 -6.70 0.42 -20.68
CA LEU A 106 -7.41 0.93 -19.50
C LEU A 106 -6.55 1.92 -18.71
N LYS A 107 -5.28 1.56 -18.45
CA LYS A 107 -4.29 2.43 -17.81
C LYS A 107 -4.09 3.71 -18.61
N ALA A 108 -3.87 3.63 -19.93
CA ALA A 108 -3.67 4.80 -20.76
C ALA A 108 -4.91 5.71 -20.80
N ARG A 109 -6.12 5.14 -20.76
CA ARG A 109 -7.37 5.91 -20.65
C ARG A 109 -7.45 6.63 -19.31
N LYS A 110 -7.28 5.90 -18.20
CA LYS A 110 -7.32 6.50 -16.86
C LYS A 110 -6.22 7.52 -16.63
N MET A 111 -5.00 7.28 -17.11
CA MET A 111 -3.93 8.27 -17.02
C MET A 111 -4.29 9.56 -17.76
N ARG A 112 -4.86 9.48 -18.97
CA ARG A 112 -5.33 10.69 -19.69
C ARG A 112 -6.44 11.41 -18.95
N GLU A 113 -7.37 10.67 -18.33
CA GLU A 113 -8.42 11.25 -17.50
C GLU A 113 -7.84 11.97 -16.29
N LEU A 114 -6.94 11.32 -15.53
CA LEU A 114 -6.31 11.88 -14.36
C LEU A 114 -5.44 13.10 -14.70
N ASP A 115 -4.67 13.03 -15.79
CA ASP A 115 -3.83 14.14 -16.27
C ASP A 115 -4.66 15.35 -16.73
N ALA A 116 -5.87 15.12 -17.23
CA ALA A 116 -6.80 16.18 -17.66
C ALA A 116 -7.76 16.64 -16.55
N LYS A 117 -7.74 15.99 -15.37
CA LYS A 117 -8.70 16.24 -14.29
C LYS A 117 -8.49 17.62 -13.68
N ASP A 118 -9.52 18.46 -13.73
CA ASP A 118 -9.51 19.72 -12.98
C ASP A 118 -9.75 19.43 -11.50
N LEU A 119 -8.72 19.73 -10.69
CA LEU A 119 -8.77 19.56 -9.25
C LEU A 119 -9.60 20.67 -8.57
N ALA A 120 -9.99 21.73 -9.28
CA ALA A 120 -10.80 22.84 -8.76
C ALA A 120 -10.24 23.43 -7.44
N GLY A 121 -8.92 23.43 -7.29
CA GLY A 121 -8.22 23.87 -6.08
C GLY A 121 -8.30 22.91 -4.88
N ARG A 122 -8.88 21.71 -5.03
CA ARG A 122 -8.90 20.67 -3.98
C ARG A 122 -7.50 20.29 -3.52
N ASP A 123 -6.52 20.30 -4.43
CA ASP A 123 -5.09 20.08 -4.14
C ASP A 123 -4.49 21.08 -3.14
N LYS A 124 -5.13 22.25 -2.95
CA LYS A 124 -4.69 23.29 -2.00
C LYS A 124 -5.45 23.24 -0.68
N ARG A 125 -6.37 22.28 -0.51
CA ARG A 125 -7.22 22.14 0.66
C ARG A 125 -6.74 21.02 1.57
N ASP A 126 -7.07 21.14 2.83
CA ASP A 126 -7.00 20.04 3.78
C ASP A 126 -8.30 19.24 3.73
N VAL A 127 -8.19 17.94 3.95
CA VAL A 127 -9.31 17.01 4.03
C VAL A 127 -9.28 16.27 5.35
N ILE A 128 -10.46 15.96 5.88
CA ILE A 128 -10.64 15.02 6.98
C ILE A 128 -11.02 13.69 6.36
N LEU A 129 -10.20 12.68 6.63
CA LEU A 129 -10.39 11.32 6.15
C LEU A 129 -10.69 10.38 7.30
N ARG A 130 -11.50 9.36 7.02
CA ARG A 130 -11.66 8.19 7.89
C ARG A 130 -11.20 6.94 7.17
N ILE A 131 -10.16 6.30 7.69
CA ILE A 131 -9.70 4.98 7.25
C ILE A 131 -10.25 3.89 8.16
N ARG A 132 -10.79 2.82 7.58
CA ARG A 132 -11.43 1.71 8.30
C ARG A 132 -10.88 0.39 7.81
N LEU A 133 -10.63 -0.54 8.72
CA LEU A 133 -10.19 -1.89 8.37
C LEU A 133 -11.41 -2.80 8.17
N MET A 134 -11.62 -3.29 6.95
CA MET A 134 -12.95 -3.76 6.52
C MET A 134 -13.41 -5.05 7.17
N ASP A 135 -12.50 -6.01 7.33
CA ASP A 135 -12.83 -7.37 7.79
C ASP A 135 -12.86 -7.49 9.32
N VAL A 136 -12.43 -6.45 10.04
CA VAL A 136 -12.24 -6.52 11.50
C VAL A 136 -13.40 -5.80 12.19
N LYS A 137 -14.51 -6.53 12.35
CA LYS A 137 -15.79 -6.02 12.84
C LYS A 137 -16.32 -6.76 14.08
N LYS A 138 -17.16 -6.09 14.86
CA LYS A 138 -17.99 -6.69 15.92
C LYS A 138 -19.37 -6.10 15.86
N ASN A 139 -20.40 -6.94 15.70
CA ASN A 139 -21.80 -6.50 15.62
C ASN A 139 -22.02 -5.40 14.55
N GLY A 140 -21.36 -5.53 13.40
CA GLY A 140 -21.42 -4.53 12.31
C GLY A 140 -20.52 -3.30 12.48
N GLU A 141 -19.90 -3.08 13.65
CA GLU A 141 -18.99 -1.96 13.86
C GLU A 141 -17.53 -2.33 13.59
N PHE A 142 -16.80 -1.45 12.92
CA PHE A 142 -15.35 -1.57 12.71
C PHE A 142 -14.60 -1.47 14.05
N ARG A 143 -13.76 -2.47 14.35
CA ARG A 143 -12.92 -2.46 15.56
C ARG A 143 -11.71 -1.54 15.42
N VAL A 144 -11.19 -1.39 14.20
CA VAL A 144 -9.97 -0.62 13.91
C VAL A 144 -10.26 0.44 12.85
N TRP A 145 -10.08 1.72 13.22
CA TRP A 145 -10.20 2.85 12.31
C TRP A 145 -9.42 4.07 12.82
N ARG A 146 -9.10 5.00 11.92
CA ARG A 146 -8.49 6.30 12.25
C ARG A 146 -9.24 7.42 11.54
N ARG A 147 -9.37 8.56 12.22
CA ARG A 147 -9.88 9.81 11.66
C ARG A 147 -8.77 10.84 11.74
N PHE A 148 -8.43 11.43 10.61
CA PHE A 148 -7.23 12.27 10.53
C PHE A 148 -7.37 13.34 9.45
N ARG A 149 -6.64 14.43 9.64
CA ARG A 149 -6.54 15.55 8.70
C ARG A 149 -5.26 15.42 7.88
N VAL A 150 -5.32 15.75 6.60
CA VAL A 150 -4.15 15.79 5.72
C VAL A 150 -4.36 16.77 4.56
N ALA A 151 -3.28 17.30 4.00
CA ALA A 151 -3.33 18.10 2.77
C ALA A 151 -3.69 17.20 1.57
N ALA A 152 -4.71 17.55 0.79
CA ALA A 152 -5.09 16.78 -0.39
C ALA A 152 -4.07 16.89 -1.55
N GLY A 153 -3.21 17.92 -1.53
CA GLY A 153 -2.09 18.09 -2.47
C GLY A 153 -0.86 17.22 -2.19
N ILE A 154 -0.95 16.24 -1.29
CA ILE A 154 0.12 15.28 -1.06
C ILE A 154 0.16 14.24 -2.19
N LYS A 155 1.36 13.79 -2.58
CA LYS A 155 1.48 12.64 -3.51
C LYS A 155 1.02 11.36 -2.85
N LEU A 156 0.37 10.48 -3.62
CA LEU A 156 -0.14 9.19 -3.09
C LEU A 156 0.96 8.32 -2.47
N SER A 157 2.16 8.35 -3.04
CA SER A 157 3.32 7.66 -2.48
C SER A 157 3.74 8.14 -1.11
N VAL A 158 3.72 9.46 -0.90
CA VAL A 158 4.06 10.09 0.38
C VAL A 158 2.90 9.94 1.35
N PHE A 159 1.66 10.02 0.87
CA PHE A 159 0.46 9.75 1.66
C PHE A 159 0.51 8.35 2.28
N GLN A 160 0.84 7.32 1.49
CA GLN A 160 0.98 5.98 2.02
C GLN A 160 2.14 5.88 3.03
N ASP A 161 3.36 6.21 2.58
CA ASP A 161 4.58 5.97 3.36
C ASP A 161 4.66 6.82 4.63
N LYS A 162 4.18 8.07 4.58
CA LYS A 162 4.35 9.05 5.66
C LYS A 162 3.11 9.30 6.50
N ILE A 163 1.92 8.96 5.99
CA ILE A 163 0.66 9.26 6.69
C ILE A 163 -0.06 7.95 7.03
N VAL A 164 -0.55 7.21 6.03
CA VAL A 164 -1.44 6.06 6.26
C VAL A 164 -0.75 4.94 7.05
N THR A 165 0.46 4.57 6.67
CA THR A 165 1.24 3.52 7.35
C THR A 165 1.45 3.83 8.84
N PRO A 166 2.04 4.98 9.24
CA PRO A 166 2.27 5.28 10.65
C PRO A 166 1.00 5.55 11.46
N ILE A 167 -0.06 6.18 10.91
CA ILE A 167 -1.28 6.43 11.70
C ILE A 167 -2.05 5.14 12.01
N MET A 168 -2.00 4.17 11.09
CA MET A 168 -2.60 2.87 11.33
C MET A 168 -1.80 2.13 12.40
N GLY A 169 -0.47 2.18 12.29
CA GLY A 169 0.48 1.43 13.12
C GLY A 169 1.17 0.30 12.34
N TRP A 170 1.28 0.45 11.02
CA TRP A 170 2.01 -0.44 10.14
C TRP A 170 3.49 -0.04 10.02
N THR A 171 4.33 -0.99 9.61
CA THR A 171 5.76 -0.84 9.44
C THR A 171 6.06 -0.26 8.06
N ARG A 172 6.71 0.90 8.05
CA ARG A 172 7.13 1.53 6.79
C ARG A 172 8.08 0.63 6.01
N ASN A 173 7.91 0.64 4.69
CA ASN A 173 8.73 -0.10 3.73
C ASN A 173 8.73 -1.63 3.88
N LEU A 174 7.77 -2.23 4.59
CA LEU A 174 7.76 -3.69 4.79
C LEU A 174 7.02 -4.43 3.66
N HIS A 175 5.82 -3.97 3.32
CA HIS A 175 4.91 -4.65 2.42
C HIS A 175 4.55 -3.83 1.17
N ALA A 176 4.02 -4.52 0.16
CA ALA A 176 3.39 -3.89 -1.00
C ALA A 176 2.00 -3.33 -0.65
N TYR A 177 1.54 -2.41 -1.48
CA TYR A 177 0.23 -1.80 -1.34
C TYR A 177 -0.31 -1.30 -2.67
N VAL A 178 -1.61 -1.03 -2.71
CA VAL A 178 -2.26 -0.36 -3.84
C VAL A 178 -3.48 0.43 -3.36
N PHE A 179 -3.74 1.57 -3.99
CA PHE A 179 -5.01 2.31 -3.88
C PHE A 179 -5.93 1.93 -5.01
N THR A 180 -7.24 1.84 -4.73
CA THR A 180 -8.27 1.53 -5.72
C THR A 180 -9.21 2.72 -5.84
N ASP A 181 -9.30 3.33 -7.02
CA ASP A 181 -10.39 4.25 -7.35
C ASP A 181 -11.66 3.42 -7.60
N PHE A 182 -12.62 3.48 -6.68
CA PHE A 182 -13.83 2.66 -6.76
C PHE A 182 -14.80 3.10 -7.88
N SER A 183 -14.59 4.26 -8.50
CA SER A 183 -15.45 4.71 -9.61
C SER A 183 -15.29 3.85 -10.87
N ASP A 184 -14.09 3.31 -11.10
CA ASP A 184 -13.75 2.51 -12.29
C ASP A 184 -12.80 1.33 -12.02
N GLY A 185 -12.43 1.10 -10.76
CA GLY A 185 -11.53 0.04 -10.32
C GLY A 185 -10.07 0.28 -10.65
N ALA A 186 -9.69 1.48 -11.09
CA ALA A 186 -8.31 1.78 -11.41
C ALA A 186 -7.41 1.63 -10.19
N LEU A 187 -6.27 0.98 -10.40
CA LEU A 187 -5.29 0.70 -9.36
C LEU A 187 -4.13 1.69 -9.46
N LEU A 188 -3.70 2.25 -8.32
CA LEU A 188 -2.55 3.15 -8.20
C LEU A 188 -1.59 2.63 -7.13
N GLY A 189 -0.35 2.34 -7.51
CA GLY A 189 0.61 1.67 -6.64
C GLY A 189 2.07 2.03 -6.90
N PRO A 190 2.99 1.50 -6.07
CA PRO A 190 4.39 1.88 -6.07
C PRO A 190 5.18 1.27 -7.24
N GLN A 191 5.89 2.08 -8.02
CA GLN A 191 6.78 1.54 -9.05
C GLN A 191 8.06 0.92 -8.45
N GLY A 192 8.41 -0.28 -8.90
CA GLY A 192 9.69 -0.93 -8.57
C GLY A 192 9.79 -1.45 -7.14
N ILE A 193 8.66 -1.75 -6.52
CA ILE A 193 8.61 -2.39 -5.21
C ILE A 193 9.18 -3.82 -5.26
N ARG A 194 9.88 -4.22 -4.20
CA ARG A 194 10.54 -5.53 -4.08
C ARG A 194 10.35 -6.17 -2.70
N SER A 195 9.24 -5.86 -2.03
CA SER A 195 8.83 -6.58 -0.84
C SER A 195 8.50 -8.03 -1.17
N ILE A 196 8.65 -8.93 -0.18
CA ILE A 196 8.51 -10.38 -0.39
C ILE A 196 7.09 -10.75 -0.82
N ASP A 197 6.10 -10.10 -0.20
CA ASP A 197 4.68 -10.26 -0.47
C ASP A 197 4.28 -9.86 -1.91
N TYR A 198 5.13 -9.13 -2.63
CA TYR A 198 4.90 -8.84 -4.06
C TYR A 198 4.82 -10.10 -4.93
N LEU A 199 5.27 -11.26 -4.44
CA LEU A 199 5.01 -12.55 -5.10
C LEU A 199 3.50 -12.83 -5.27
N HIS A 200 2.66 -12.27 -4.41
CA HIS A 200 1.19 -12.38 -4.46
C HIS A 200 0.51 -11.33 -5.34
N TRP A 201 1.28 -10.50 -6.07
CA TRP A 201 0.76 -9.34 -6.81
C TRP A 201 -0.39 -9.67 -7.76
N ILE A 202 -0.35 -10.79 -8.48
CA ILE A 202 -1.41 -11.20 -9.41
C ILE A 202 -2.74 -11.36 -8.68
N SER A 203 -2.74 -11.96 -7.50
CA SER A 203 -3.96 -12.16 -6.71
C SER A 203 -4.50 -10.89 -6.05
N CYS A 204 -3.76 -9.80 -6.10
CA CYS A 204 -4.10 -8.52 -5.48
C CYS A 204 -4.41 -7.43 -6.51
N VAL A 205 -3.72 -7.44 -7.64
CA VAL A 205 -3.77 -6.42 -8.69
C VAL A 205 -4.36 -6.96 -10.00
N GLY A 206 -4.34 -8.28 -10.22
CA GLY A 206 -4.67 -8.91 -11.50
C GLY A 206 -3.50 -8.80 -12.48
N HIS A 207 -3.27 -7.60 -13.02
CA HIS A 207 -2.34 -7.38 -14.15
C HIS A 207 -1.38 -6.21 -14.00
N ASP A 208 -1.87 -5.01 -13.72
CA ASP A 208 -0.99 -3.85 -13.57
C ASP A 208 -1.73 -2.69 -12.87
N TYR A 209 -0.96 -1.74 -12.35
CA TYR A 209 -1.43 -0.51 -11.73
C TYR A 209 -0.70 0.71 -12.30
N ILE A 210 -1.27 1.89 -12.09
CA ILE A 210 -0.68 3.17 -12.43
C ILE A 210 0.32 3.58 -11.35
N ASN A 211 1.44 4.20 -11.74
CA ASN A 211 2.43 4.68 -10.77
C ASN A 211 1.86 5.82 -9.89
N ASP A 212 1.77 5.56 -8.59
CA ASP A 212 1.26 6.46 -7.56
C ASP A 212 2.09 7.76 -7.39
N ASP A 213 3.37 7.74 -7.75
CA ASP A 213 4.27 8.91 -7.67
C ASP A 213 3.87 10.06 -8.60
N LYS A 214 2.99 9.81 -9.56
CA LYS A 214 2.54 10.81 -10.53
C LYS A 214 1.33 11.60 -10.06
N TYR A 215 0.55 11.06 -9.12
CA TYR A 215 -0.75 11.61 -8.76
C TYR A 215 -0.82 12.04 -7.30
N LEU A 216 -1.73 12.97 -7.05
CA LEU A 216 -2.03 13.51 -5.72
C LEU A 216 -3.22 12.79 -5.11
N LEU A 217 -3.34 12.83 -3.79
CA LEU A 217 -4.52 12.37 -3.06
C LEU A 217 -5.81 13.01 -3.59
N ALA A 218 -5.78 14.29 -3.96
CA ALA A 218 -6.91 15.01 -4.56
C ALA A 218 -7.44 14.42 -5.89
N HIS A 219 -6.73 13.48 -6.53
CA HIS A 219 -7.22 12.82 -7.74
C HIS A 219 -8.24 11.70 -7.44
N LEU A 220 -8.18 11.11 -6.24
CA LEU A 220 -8.99 9.94 -5.85
C LEU A 220 -10.40 10.30 -5.38
N PHE A 221 -10.75 11.58 -5.31
CA PHE A 221 -12.07 12.03 -4.87
C PHE A 221 -12.45 13.37 -5.49
N GLU A 222 -13.75 13.68 -5.46
CA GLU A 222 -14.32 14.92 -5.98
C GLU A 222 -15.13 15.67 -4.92
N LYS A 223 -15.83 14.95 -4.05
CA LYS A 223 -16.75 15.50 -3.04
C LYS A 223 -16.65 14.77 -1.70
N GLU A 224 -17.28 15.36 -0.69
CA GLU A 224 -17.48 14.71 0.60
C GLU A 224 -18.36 13.47 0.46
N GLY A 225 -18.03 12.41 1.20
CA GLY A 225 -18.66 11.09 1.12
C GLY A 225 -18.06 10.16 0.07
N ASP A 226 -17.15 10.63 -0.79
CA ASP A 226 -16.42 9.74 -1.71
C ASP A 226 -15.52 8.77 -0.92
N VAL A 227 -15.44 7.53 -1.41
CA VAL A 227 -14.67 6.45 -0.80
C VAL A 227 -13.75 5.83 -1.84
N PHE A 228 -12.52 5.51 -1.43
CA PHE A 228 -11.56 4.76 -2.24
C PHE A 228 -10.88 3.67 -1.41
N GLY A 229 -10.42 2.62 -2.09
CA GLY A 229 -9.81 1.45 -1.46
C GLY A 229 -8.32 1.64 -1.17
N TYR A 230 -7.84 0.98 -0.12
CA TYR A 230 -6.42 0.83 0.19
C TYR A 230 -6.14 -0.60 0.65
N LEU A 231 -5.38 -1.34 -0.17
CA LEU A 231 -4.90 -2.68 0.16
C LEU A 231 -3.44 -2.56 0.62
N TYR A 232 -3.17 -3.03 1.83
CA TYR A 232 -1.83 -3.14 2.40
C TYR A 232 -1.50 -4.61 2.65
N ASP A 233 -0.26 -5.00 2.35
CA ASP A 233 0.23 -6.38 2.38
C ASP A 233 -0.46 -7.27 1.34
N PHE A 234 0.26 -7.65 0.29
CA PHE A 234 -0.27 -8.53 -0.74
C PHE A 234 -0.34 -10.00 -0.28
N GLY A 235 0.35 -10.36 0.80
CA GLY A 235 0.27 -11.66 1.45
C GLY A 235 -1.00 -11.78 2.29
N ASP A 236 -1.07 -10.98 3.37
CA ASP A 236 -2.17 -11.03 4.35
C ASP A 236 -3.43 -10.29 3.88
N LYS A 237 -3.30 -9.36 2.94
CA LYS A 237 -4.41 -8.64 2.30
C LYS A 237 -5.26 -7.83 3.28
N TRP A 238 -4.65 -6.85 3.94
CA TRP A 238 -5.35 -5.91 4.81
C TRP A 238 -6.12 -4.88 3.97
N PHE A 239 -7.41 -5.11 3.78
CA PHE A 239 -8.30 -4.22 3.03
C PHE A 239 -8.83 -3.08 3.91
N HIS A 240 -8.64 -1.87 3.42
CA HIS A 240 -9.15 -0.66 4.02
C HIS A 240 -10.01 0.13 3.05
N GLU A 241 -10.99 0.84 3.60
CA GLU A 241 -11.68 1.93 2.92
C GLU A 241 -11.25 3.25 3.52
N ILE A 242 -11.09 4.25 2.65
CA ILE A 242 -10.79 5.63 3.04
C ILE A 242 -11.90 6.52 2.53
N GLU A 243 -12.68 7.09 3.44
CA GLU A 243 -13.76 8.02 3.16
C GLU A 243 -13.31 9.47 3.35
N VAL A 244 -13.71 10.34 2.43
CA VAL A 244 -13.57 11.79 2.54
C VAL A 244 -14.73 12.37 3.35
N GLU A 245 -14.56 12.48 4.67
CA GLU A 245 -15.62 13.02 5.52
C GLU A 245 -15.85 14.51 5.31
N LYS A 246 -14.77 15.28 5.07
CA LYS A 246 -14.86 16.74 4.93
C LYS A 246 -13.76 17.29 4.04
N ILE A 247 -14.10 18.25 3.18
CA ILE A 247 -13.15 19.05 2.39
C ILE A 247 -13.14 20.46 2.98
N LEU A 248 -12.04 20.83 3.64
CA LEU A 248 -11.95 22.11 4.33
C LEU A 248 -11.79 23.27 3.34
N PRO A 249 -12.36 24.44 3.63
CA PRO A 249 -12.14 25.63 2.83
C PRO A 249 -10.66 26.06 2.89
N ALA A 250 -10.23 26.86 1.91
CA ALA A 250 -8.81 27.21 1.76
C ALA A 250 -8.28 28.01 2.96
N GLU A 251 -9.13 28.84 3.56
CA GLU A 251 -8.84 29.68 4.72
C GLU A 251 -8.59 28.86 5.99
N GLU A 252 -9.22 27.70 6.09
CA GLU A 252 -9.01 26.76 7.18
C GLU A 252 -7.85 25.80 6.90
N SER A 253 -7.32 25.75 5.67
CA SER A 253 -6.34 24.77 5.22
C SER A 253 -4.90 25.20 5.51
N TYR A 254 -4.25 24.55 6.48
CA TYR A 254 -2.87 24.83 6.88
C TYR A 254 -1.86 23.76 6.44
N GLY A 255 -2.33 22.65 5.88
CA GLY A 255 -1.49 21.61 5.28
C GLY A 255 -0.93 20.60 6.28
N ARG A 256 -1.33 20.62 7.55
CA ARG A 256 -0.73 19.74 8.56
C ARG A 256 -1.46 18.40 8.63
N ALA A 257 -0.67 17.34 8.74
CA ALA A 257 -1.14 16.00 9.04
C ALA A 257 -1.40 15.87 10.55
N GLU A 258 -2.62 15.50 10.93
CA GLU A 258 -3.04 15.41 12.34
C GLU A 258 -3.98 14.24 12.56
N ILE A 259 -3.72 13.45 13.59
CA ILE A 259 -4.66 12.42 14.04
C ILE A 259 -5.72 13.10 14.89
N LEU A 260 -6.98 13.00 14.47
CA LEU A 260 -8.12 13.59 15.17
C LEU A 260 -8.71 12.60 16.17
N ASP A 261 -8.92 11.35 15.74
CA ASP A 261 -9.54 10.31 16.55
C ASP A 261 -9.20 8.90 16.01
N GLY A 262 -9.54 7.85 16.76
CA GLY A 262 -9.37 6.48 16.33
C GLY A 262 -9.86 5.46 17.34
N ARG A 263 -9.98 4.20 16.88
CA ARG A 263 -10.36 3.05 17.71
C ARG A 263 -9.51 1.85 17.35
N GLY A 264 -9.19 1.02 18.35
CA GLY A 264 -8.47 -0.24 18.17
C GLY A 264 -6.99 -0.07 17.83
N MET A 265 -6.17 -0.94 18.38
CA MET A 265 -4.77 -1.07 18.00
C MET A 265 -4.67 -1.62 16.58
N CYS A 266 -3.57 -1.32 15.88
CA CYS A 266 -3.29 -1.95 14.60
C CYS A 266 -3.20 -3.47 14.78
N PRO A 267 -3.70 -4.31 13.87
CA PRO A 267 -3.28 -5.71 13.86
C PRO A 267 -1.75 -5.81 13.78
N GLY A 268 -1.20 -6.92 14.23
CA GLY A 268 0.22 -7.20 13.99
C GLY A 268 0.45 -7.57 12.51
N GLU A 269 1.63 -7.26 11.95
CA GLU A 269 1.89 -7.43 10.50
C GLU A 269 1.52 -8.82 9.96
N ASN A 270 1.98 -9.89 10.63
CA ASN A 270 1.83 -11.27 10.13
C ASN A 270 0.70 -12.03 10.84
N MET A 271 -0.44 -11.37 11.05
CA MET A 271 -1.61 -11.96 11.70
C MET A 271 -2.59 -12.63 10.72
N GLU A 272 -2.12 -12.94 9.52
CA GLU A 272 -2.78 -13.73 8.49
C GLU A 272 -4.06 -13.07 7.94
N GLY A 273 -4.08 -11.74 7.90
CA GLY A 273 -5.14 -10.95 7.27
C GLY A 273 -6.39 -10.70 8.10
N GLY A 274 -7.28 -9.90 7.52
CA GLY A 274 -8.45 -9.33 8.19
C GLY A 274 -9.40 -10.36 8.80
N TRP A 275 -9.80 -11.38 8.04
CA TRP A 275 -10.75 -12.40 8.49
C TRP A 275 -10.20 -13.26 9.65
N LYS A 276 -8.95 -13.73 9.54
CA LYS A 276 -8.32 -14.54 10.59
C LYS A 276 -8.08 -13.71 11.84
N TYR A 277 -7.65 -12.46 11.69
CA TYR A 277 -7.51 -11.56 12.82
C TYR A 277 -8.85 -11.22 13.47
N ASN A 278 -9.94 -11.10 12.70
CA ASN A 278 -11.26 -10.89 13.30
C ASN A 278 -11.69 -12.10 14.14
N LYS A 279 -11.47 -13.32 13.64
CA LYS A 279 -11.68 -14.54 14.44
C LYS A 279 -10.80 -14.58 15.69
N PHE A 280 -9.53 -14.19 15.55
CA PHE A 280 -8.63 -14.05 16.70
C PHE A 280 -9.19 -13.07 17.75
N MET A 281 -9.78 -11.95 17.32
CA MET A 281 -10.42 -10.97 18.19
C MET A 281 -11.72 -11.46 18.83
N GLU A 282 -12.50 -12.30 18.15
CA GLU A 282 -13.68 -12.96 18.72
C GLU A 282 -13.30 -13.94 19.83
N GLU A 283 -12.22 -14.69 19.64
CA GLU A 283 -11.65 -15.56 20.67
C GLU A 283 -11.09 -14.73 21.84
N TRP A 284 -10.40 -13.63 21.55
CA TRP A 284 -9.89 -12.70 22.56
C TRP A 284 -11.02 -12.11 23.41
N ASP A 285 -12.15 -11.75 22.81
CA ASP A 285 -13.31 -11.22 23.52
C ASP A 285 -13.88 -12.23 24.54
N LYS A 286 -13.88 -13.52 24.20
CA LYS A 286 -14.40 -14.61 25.04
C LYS A 286 -13.38 -15.13 26.06
N ALA A 287 -12.10 -14.78 25.88
CA ALA A 287 -11.00 -15.27 26.68
C ALA A 287 -10.98 -14.71 28.12
N SER A 288 -10.48 -15.53 29.06
CA SER A 288 -10.14 -15.09 30.42
C SER A 288 -8.96 -14.09 30.41
N ALA A 289 -8.73 -13.39 31.53
CA ALA A 289 -7.63 -12.42 31.63
C ALA A 289 -6.25 -13.02 31.29
N MET A 290 -5.98 -14.24 31.76
CA MET A 290 -4.71 -14.95 31.48
C MET A 290 -4.58 -15.31 29.99
N GLN A 291 -5.65 -15.82 29.37
CA GLN A 291 -5.65 -16.15 27.94
C GLN A 291 -5.51 -14.89 27.06
N ARG A 292 -6.10 -13.76 27.48
CA ARG A 292 -5.91 -12.46 26.81
C ARG A 292 -4.46 -12.00 26.86
N GLN A 293 -3.76 -12.21 27.97
CA GLN A 293 -2.33 -11.87 28.05
C GLN A 293 -1.50 -12.70 27.06
N THR A 294 -1.75 -14.01 26.94
CA THR A 294 -1.08 -14.86 25.94
C THR A 294 -1.34 -14.37 24.52
N LYS A 295 -2.60 -14.09 24.17
CA LYS A 295 -2.97 -13.54 22.87
C LYS A 295 -2.34 -12.16 22.61
N ASN A 296 -2.29 -11.29 23.61
CA ASN A 296 -1.62 -9.99 23.51
C ASN A 296 -0.12 -10.14 23.22
N GLN A 297 0.55 -11.15 23.78
CA GLN A 297 1.95 -11.44 23.45
C GLN A 297 2.13 -11.85 21.98
N GLU A 298 1.17 -12.56 21.38
CA GLU A 298 1.22 -12.92 19.95
C GLU A 298 1.19 -11.67 19.05
N ILE A 299 0.38 -10.66 19.42
CA ILE A 299 0.34 -9.37 18.71
C ILE A 299 1.66 -8.61 18.93
N LEU A 300 2.13 -8.52 20.18
CA LEU A 300 3.32 -7.73 20.52
C LEU A 300 4.63 -8.28 19.96
N LYS A 301 4.66 -9.56 19.56
CA LYS A 301 5.82 -10.16 18.87
C LYS A 301 5.93 -9.74 17.39
N GLN A 302 4.88 -9.15 16.82
CA GLN A 302 4.86 -8.77 15.41
C GLN A 302 5.79 -7.57 15.14
N PRO A 303 6.33 -7.44 13.90
CA PRO A 303 7.32 -6.41 13.58
C PRO A 303 6.92 -4.99 13.95
N ASN A 304 5.66 -4.61 13.74
CA ASN A 304 5.13 -3.29 14.07
C ASN A 304 5.04 -2.98 15.58
N TYR A 305 5.17 -3.99 16.44
CA TYR A 305 5.15 -3.84 17.90
C TYR A 305 6.51 -4.03 18.57
N ARG A 306 7.59 -4.22 17.81
CA ARG A 306 8.94 -4.43 18.37
C ARG A 306 9.41 -3.28 19.25
N GLU A 307 9.05 -2.05 18.88
CA GLU A 307 9.39 -0.83 19.63
C GLU A 307 8.25 -0.38 20.56
N PHE A 308 7.22 -1.24 20.76
CA PHE A 308 6.12 -0.96 21.66
C PHE A 308 6.61 -1.04 23.11
N GLY A 309 7.22 0.04 23.59
CA GLY A 309 7.88 0.15 24.89
C GLY A 309 6.94 0.18 26.10
N LYS A 310 5.68 -0.29 25.97
CA LYS A 310 4.71 -0.38 27.07
C LYS A 310 4.62 -1.81 27.58
N GLU A 311 4.41 -1.95 28.88
CA GLU A 311 4.22 -3.24 29.54
C GLU A 311 3.04 -4.01 28.92
N LEU A 312 3.16 -5.34 28.82
CA LEU A 312 2.11 -6.24 28.32
C LEU A 312 0.76 -6.01 29.03
N ALA A 313 0.78 -5.73 30.33
CA ALA A 313 -0.42 -5.47 31.13
C ALA A 313 -1.20 -4.22 30.70
N ARG A 314 -0.54 -3.29 30.00
CA ARG A 314 -1.13 -2.04 29.48
C ARG A 314 -1.56 -2.15 28.03
N PHE A 315 -1.24 -3.24 27.34
CA PHE A 315 -1.69 -3.47 25.98
C PHE A 315 -3.12 -4.02 25.97
N ASP A 316 -4.01 -3.30 25.29
CA ASP A 316 -5.36 -3.77 25.01
C ASP A 316 -5.72 -3.43 23.56
N PRO A 317 -5.97 -4.45 22.71
CA PRO A 317 -6.17 -4.27 21.29
C PRO A 317 -7.43 -3.46 20.92
N ARG A 318 -8.33 -3.20 21.88
CA ARG A 318 -9.56 -2.41 21.66
C ARG A 318 -9.32 -0.90 21.72
N PHE A 319 -8.27 -0.47 22.41
CA PHE A 319 -7.99 0.95 22.59
C PHE A 319 -7.11 1.48 21.47
N PHE A 320 -7.23 2.77 21.18
CA PHE A 320 -6.33 3.45 20.26
C PHE A 320 -5.35 4.31 21.05
N ASP A 321 -4.07 4.02 20.92
CA ASP A 321 -3.00 4.80 21.53
C ASP A 321 -2.63 6.00 20.65
N LYS A 322 -3.45 7.05 20.73
CA LYS A 322 -3.30 8.27 19.91
C LYS A 322 -1.92 8.92 20.07
N VAL A 323 -1.37 8.94 21.29
CA VAL A 323 -0.07 9.55 21.57
C VAL A 323 1.05 8.80 20.85
N HIS A 324 1.03 7.46 20.91
CA HIS A 324 2.00 6.65 20.19
C HIS A 324 1.87 6.82 18.68
N ALA A 325 0.64 6.82 18.15
CA ALA A 325 0.41 7.03 16.72
C ALA A 325 0.87 8.43 16.23
N GLU A 326 0.72 9.47 17.06
CA GLU A 326 1.25 10.81 16.79
C GLU A 326 2.79 10.84 16.77
N GLN A 327 3.44 10.06 17.64
CA GLN A 327 4.90 9.89 17.63
C GLN A 327 5.37 9.20 16.35
N CYS A 328 4.76 8.07 15.99
CA CYS A 328 5.06 7.36 14.74
C CYS A 328 4.86 8.25 13.51
N LEU A 329 3.78 9.06 13.48
CA LEU A 329 3.54 10.04 12.43
C LEU A 329 4.66 11.10 12.38
N ALA A 330 5.05 11.66 13.53
CA ALA A 330 6.12 12.66 13.58
C ALA A 330 7.47 12.09 13.11
N GLU A 331 7.82 10.87 13.51
CA GLU A 331 9.04 10.18 13.09
C GLU A 331 9.03 9.85 11.58
N ALA A 332 7.88 9.42 11.06
CA ALA A 332 7.71 9.21 9.63
C ALA A 332 7.92 10.53 8.87
N LEU A 333 7.27 11.62 9.27
CA LEU A 333 7.44 12.93 8.65
C LEU A 333 8.88 13.45 8.71
N ALA A 334 9.60 13.17 9.80
CA ALA A 334 10.98 13.59 10.02
C ALA A 334 12.04 12.75 9.28
N SER A 335 11.67 11.59 8.73
CA SER A 335 12.58 10.67 8.05
C SER A 335 12.54 10.82 6.52
N ARG A 336 13.50 10.22 5.82
CA ARG A 336 13.47 10.12 4.34
C ARG A 336 12.39 9.15 3.85
N ASN A 337 11.99 9.29 2.60
CA ASN A 337 11.08 8.35 1.98
C ASN A 337 11.69 6.94 1.90
N SER A 338 10.82 5.96 2.03
CA SER A 338 11.19 4.55 1.94
C SER A 338 11.73 4.18 0.56
N VAL A 339 12.79 3.36 0.50
CA VAL A 339 13.33 2.86 -0.77
C VAL A 339 12.64 1.54 -1.12
N ARG A 340 11.56 1.65 -1.90
CA ARG A 340 10.68 0.53 -2.29
C ARG A 340 11.40 -0.64 -2.97
N SER A 341 12.50 -0.37 -3.67
CA SER A 341 13.32 -1.41 -4.33
C SER A 341 14.20 -2.20 -3.35
N GLY A 342 14.26 -1.79 -2.09
CA GLY A 342 14.91 -2.50 -1.00
C GLY A 342 14.05 -2.40 0.24
N ALA A 343 12.87 -3.00 0.16
CA ALA A 343 11.92 -3.14 1.27
C ALA A 343 12.58 -3.83 2.47
N LYS A 344 12.02 -3.61 3.67
CA LYS A 344 12.40 -4.33 4.88
C LYS A 344 12.16 -5.82 4.67
N SER A 345 13.14 -6.63 5.07
CA SER A 345 13.03 -8.09 5.01
C SER A 345 13.85 -8.71 6.13
N PHE A 346 13.37 -9.82 6.67
CA PHE A 346 14.16 -10.67 7.54
C PHE A 346 14.89 -11.74 6.71
N THR A 347 16.18 -11.96 7.00
CA THR A 347 16.98 -12.98 6.34
C THR A 347 17.60 -13.88 7.39
N THR A 348 17.39 -15.19 7.25
CA THR A 348 18.10 -16.23 8.02
C THR A 348 19.21 -16.80 7.14
N PRO A 349 20.49 -16.55 7.45
CA PRO A 349 21.61 -17.15 6.72
C PRO A 349 21.54 -18.68 6.76
N LEU A 350 21.94 -19.32 5.65
CA LEU A 350 22.02 -20.78 5.57
C LEU A 350 23.11 -21.36 6.49
N ARG A 351 24.13 -20.56 6.82
CA ARG A 351 25.19 -20.86 7.78
C ARG A 351 25.58 -19.57 8.49
N GLU A 352 26.08 -19.68 9.72
CA GLU A 352 26.49 -18.55 10.55
C GLU A 352 27.66 -17.73 9.96
N ASP A 353 28.47 -18.34 9.09
CA ASP A 353 29.68 -17.75 8.50
C ASP A 353 29.48 -17.17 7.09
N VAL A 354 28.26 -17.22 6.53
CA VAL A 354 27.98 -16.71 5.18
C VAL A 354 27.97 -15.19 5.21
N ASP A 355 28.69 -14.58 4.27
CA ASP A 355 28.64 -13.12 4.06
C ASP A 355 27.17 -12.70 3.87
N PRO A 356 26.64 -11.76 4.66
CA PRO A 356 25.28 -11.27 4.52
C PRO A 356 24.92 -10.76 3.10
N ASP A 357 25.90 -10.31 2.32
CA ASP A 357 25.72 -9.95 0.91
C ASP A 357 25.55 -11.19 0.00
N GLU A 358 26.15 -12.33 0.36
CA GLU A 358 25.99 -13.62 -0.32
C GLU A 358 24.73 -14.39 0.15
N ALA A 359 24.35 -14.25 1.42
CA ALA A 359 23.18 -14.89 2.01
C ALA A 359 21.86 -14.46 1.36
N ASN A 360 21.83 -13.27 0.72
CA ASN A 360 20.63 -12.72 0.12
C ASN A 360 20.77 -12.56 -1.39
N MET A 361 20.70 -13.69 -2.12
CA MET A 361 20.76 -13.73 -3.59
C MET A 361 19.63 -12.96 -4.30
N ILE A 362 18.62 -12.47 -3.57
CA ILE A 362 17.47 -11.72 -4.11
C ILE A 362 17.62 -10.21 -3.85
N ALA A 363 18.51 -9.80 -2.94
CA ALA A 363 18.73 -8.41 -2.58
C ALA A 363 19.27 -7.60 -3.77
N HIS A 364 18.60 -6.50 -4.08
CA HIS A 364 19.06 -5.59 -5.12
C HIS A 364 20.23 -4.75 -4.64
N LYS A 365 21.22 -4.57 -5.51
CA LYS A 365 22.34 -3.66 -5.26
C LYS A 365 21.79 -2.24 -5.09
N PRO A 366 22.11 -1.54 -3.99
CA PRO A 366 21.70 -0.15 -3.79
C PRO A 366 22.14 0.73 -4.95
N LYS A 367 21.30 1.69 -5.33
CA LYS A 367 21.68 2.72 -6.32
C LYS A 367 22.65 3.72 -5.70
N ARG A 368 23.27 4.55 -6.54
CA ARG A 368 24.15 5.64 -6.06
C ARG A 368 23.41 6.49 -5.01
N GLY A 369 24.02 6.62 -3.84
CA GLY A 369 23.45 7.38 -2.71
C GLY A 369 22.45 6.59 -1.85
N GLN A 370 22.37 5.27 -2.02
CA GLN A 370 21.63 4.36 -1.15
C GLN A 370 22.61 3.41 -0.44
N GLY A 371 22.21 2.89 0.72
CA GLY A 371 22.95 1.89 1.49
C GLY A 371 22.01 0.85 2.08
N VAL A 372 22.52 -0.35 2.35
CA VAL A 372 21.78 -1.38 3.08
C VAL A 372 22.07 -1.20 4.56
N VAL A 373 21.01 -1.07 5.36
CA VAL A 373 21.09 -1.10 6.82
C VAL A 373 20.72 -2.49 7.29
N ARG A 374 21.50 -3.04 8.21
CA ARG A 374 21.28 -4.37 8.81
C ARG A 374 21.20 -4.24 10.32
N ASN A 375 20.14 -4.81 10.89
CA ASN A 375 19.92 -4.88 12.33
C ASN A 375 19.95 -6.34 12.74
N TRP A 376 21.03 -6.72 13.41
CA TRP A 376 21.21 -8.04 14.01
C TRP A 376 20.48 -8.07 15.35
N ASN A 377 19.63 -9.07 15.55
CA ASN A 377 19.01 -9.31 16.85
C ASN A 377 19.75 -10.48 17.52
N GLU A 378 20.32 -10.27 18.71
CA GLU A 378 21.08 -11.30 19.45
C GLU A 378 20.25 -12.56 19.74
N SER A 379 18.91 -12.46 19.74
CA SER A 379 18.01 -13.59 20.00
C SER A 379 17.51 -14.31 18.74
N GLU A 380 17.81 -13.82 17.54
CA GLU A 380 17.34 -14.40 16.27
C GLU A 380 18.55 -14.94 15.47
N THR A 381 18.40 -16.09 14.83
CA THR A 381 19.45 -16.68 13.95
C THR A 381 19.60 -15.94 12.61
N GLY A 382 19.12 -14.71 12.52
CA GLY A 382 19.05 -13.92 11.30
C GLY A 382 19.06 -12.43 11.58
N PHE A 383 18.90 -11.63 10.53
CA PHE A 383 18.95 -10.18 10.62
C PHE A 383 17.84 -9.53 9.81
N TRP A 384 17.41 -8.36 10.29
CA TRP A 384 16.57 -7.46 9.51
C TRP A 384 17.45 -6.60 8.63
N GLN A 385 16.98 -6.34 7.42
CA GLN A 385 17.65 -5.42 6.51
C GLN A 385 16.66 -4.58 5.73
N GLU A 386 17.10 -3.40 5.30
CA GLU A 386 16.41 -2.55 4.32
C GLU A 386 17.41 -1.69 3.57
N THR A 387 16.99 -1.17 2.42
CA THR A 387 17.74 -0.10 1.75
C THR A 387 17.26 1.26 2.23
N GLU A 388 18.21 2.11 2.63
CA GLU A 388 17.95 3.50 2.93
C GLU A 388 18.57 4.42 1.88
N SER A 389 17.92 5.56 1.67
CA SER A 389 18.52 6.65 0.89
C SER A 389 19.37 7.52 1.80
N HIS A 390 20.55 7.92 1.33
CA HIS A 390 21.40 8.95 1.93
C HIS A 390 21.32 10.29 1.18
N VAL A 391 20.61 10.32 0.06
CA VAL A 391 20.33 11.53 -0.71
C VAL A 391 19.01 12.16 -0.29
N LYS A 392 18.89 13.47 -0.50
CA LYS A 392 17.65 14.20 -0.27
C LYS A 392 16.53 13.66 -1.17
N ASP A 393 15.32 13.62 -0.65
CA ASP A 393 14.14 13.28 -1.44
C ASP A 393 13.87 14.33 -2.53
N LYS A 394 13.17 13.91 -3.60
CA LYS A 394 12.71 14.86 -4.62
C LYS A 394 11.73 15.81 -3.97
N ARG A 395 11.86 17.13 -4.24
CA ARG A 395 10.97 18.16 -3.67
C ARG A 395 9.47 17.84 -3.84
N SER A 396 9.09 17.27 -4.98
CA SER A 396 7.70 16.87 -5.25
C SER A 396 7.18 15.73 -4.37
N GLN A 397 8.07 14.96 -3.76
CA GLN A 397 7.80 13.82 -2.88
C GLN A 397 8.22 14.14 -1.43
N THR A 398 8.40 15.42 -1.10
CA THR A 398 8.80 15.84 0.24
C THR A 398 7.68 16.62 0.90
N VAL A 399 7.58 16.47 2.20
CA VAL A 399 6.68 17.21 3.07
C VAL A 399 7.49 17.92 4.15
N CYS A 400 6.90 18.93 4.78
CA CYS A 400 7.49 19.58 5.95
C CYS A 400 7.67 18.54 7.07
N ALA A 401 8.90 18.35 7.54
CA ALA A 401 9.20 17.34 8.56
C ALA A 401 8.50 17.54 9.90
N GLN A 402 8.07 18.77 10.22
CA GLN A 402 7.35 19.07 11.45
C GLN A 402 5.84 18.82 11.36
N CYS A 403 5.25 19.03 10.17
CA CYS A 403 3.79 19.15 10.06
C CYS A 403 3.19 18.34 8.91
N GLY A 404 3.96 17.82 7.97
CA GLY A 404 3.43 17.06 6.84
C GLY A 404 2.92 17.91 5.67
N LYS A 405 3.05 19.24 5.72
CA LYS A 405 2.65 20.12 4.61
C LYS A 405 3.46 19.84 3.34
N PRO A 406 2.81 19.43 2.23
CA PRO A 406 3.48 19.34 0.94
C PRO A 406 3.70 20.74 0.36
N GLY A 407 4.68 20.87 -0.52
CA GLY A 407 4.90 22.13 -1.24
C GLY A 407 6.23 22.19 -1.98
N GLN A 408 6.29 23.00 -3.02
CA GLN A 408 7.52 23.18 -3.80
C GLN A 408 8.51 24.14 -3.10
N ASP A 409 7.99 25.07 -2.31
CA ASP A 409 8.74 26.15 -1.65
C ASP A 409 9.30 25.79 -0.27
N LEU A 410 9.35 24.49 0.05
CA LEU A 410 9.93 24.04 1.31
C LEU A 410 11.42 24.41 1.39
N LYS A 411 11.82 24.94 2.55
CA LYS A 411 13.19 25.34 2.87
C LYS A 411 13.96 24.14 3.39
N THR A 412 15.16 23.94 2.86
CA THR A 412 16.03 22.82 3.24
C THR A 412 16.84 23.16 4.49
N CYS A 413 17.03 22.18 5.39
CA CYS A 413 17.94 22.32 6.52
C CYS A 413 19.36 22.64 6.04
N GLY A 414 19.94 23.75 6.52
CA GLY A 414 21.29 24.17 6.14
C GLY A 414 22.41 23.21 6.61
N GLY A 415 22.15 22.40 7.65
CA GLY A 415 23.12 21.45 8.19
C GLY A 415 23.21 20.16 7.37
N CYS A 416 22.16 19.33 7.41
CA CYS A 416 22.17 18.01 6.76
C CYS A 416 21.75 18.03 5.28
N ARG A 417 21.10 19.11 4.82
CA ARG A 417 20.50 19.24 3.48
C ARG A 417 19.49 18.15 3.08
N GLY A 418 19.11 17.27 4.00
CA GLY A 418 18.21 16.14 3.75
C GLY A 418 16.75 16.40 4.10
N ILE A 419 16.49 17.28 5.07
CA ILE A 419 15.16 17.53 5.64
C ILE A 419 14.63 18.91 5.23
N LEU A 420 13.33 19.01 5.00
CA LEU A 420 12.68 20.22 4.47
C LEU A 420 11.56 20.72 5.41
N TYR A 421 11.33 22.04 5.39
CA TYR A 421 10.40 22.74 6.28
C TYR A 421 9.61 23.81 5.53
N CYS A 422 8.33 23.99 5.85
CA CYS A 422 7.53 25.07 5.26
C CYS A 422 7.80 26.45 5.89
N SER A 423 8.40 26.51 7.08
CA SER A 423 8.74 27.76 7.77
C SER A 423 9.97 27.61 8.65
N LEU A 424 10.59 28.74 9.02
CA LEU A 424 11.70 28.76 9.98
C LEU A 424 11.23 28.33 11.38
N ASP A 425 9.99 28.61 11.75
CA ASP A 425 9.46 28.22 13.06
C ASP A 425 9.27 26.71 13.17
N HIS A 426 8.81 26.07 12.09
CA HIS A 426 8.75 24.60 12.03
C HIS A 426 10.15 23.98 12.09
N GLN A 427 11.15 24.59 11.47
CA GLN A 427 12.53 24.15 11.61
C GLN A 427 13.01 24.28 13.06
N LYS A 428 12.76 25.41 13.73
CA LYS A 428 13.13 25.62 15.14
C LYS A 428 12.43 24.64 16.08
N LEU A 429 11.16 24.35 15.84
CA LEU A 429 10.39 23.40 16.65
C LEU A 429 10.93 21.99 16.48
N HIS A 430 11.09 21.52 15.23
CA HIS A 430 11.65 20.20 14.95
C HIS A 430 13.07 20.05 15.50
N TRP A 431 13.89 21.12 15.40
CA TRP A 431 15.25 21.15 15.95
C TRP A 431 15.28 20.86 17.45
N LYS A 432 14.36 21.47 18.23
CA LYS A 432 14.29 21.26 19.67
C LYS A 432 13.79 19.87 20.04
N GLN A 433 12.88 19.30 19.25
CA GLN A 433 12.25 18.02 19.55
C GLN A 433 13.15 16.83 19.21
N VAL A 434 13.62 16.75 17.95
CA VAL A 434 14.28 15.53 17.45
C VAL A 434 15.45 15.84 16.51
N HIS A 435 15.33 16.85 15.64
CA HIS A 435 16.28 17.00 14.53
C HIS A 435 17.72 17.33 14.98
N LYS A 436 17.92 17.94 16.15
CA LYS A 436 19.26 18.25 16.68
C LYS A 436 20.14 17.01 16.79
N VAL A 437 19.59 15.86 17.18
CA VAL A 437 20.35 14.59 17.30
C VAL A 437 20.48 13.86 15.96
N GLN A 438 19.51 14.03 15.04
CA GLN A 438 19.49 13.39 13.72
C GLN A 438 20.35 14.11 12.68
N CYS A 439 20.59 15.41 12.85
CA CYS A 439 21.27 16.23 11.85
C CYS A 439 22.78 15.93 11.79
N SER A 440 23.22 15.17 10.78
CA SER A 440 24.65 15.07 10.48
C SER A 440 25.13 16.33 9.75
N ARG A 441 26.11 17.04 10.34
CA ARG A 441 26.80 18.17 9.69
C ARG A 441 27.88 17.73 8.69
N GLN A 442 27.91 16.44 8.34
CA GLN A 442 28.96 15.85 7.48
C GLN A 442 29.07 16.56 6.11
N PHE A 443 27.98 17.12 5.60
CA PHE A 443 27.96 17.89 4.34
C PHE A 443 28.48 19.33 4.44
N LEU A 444 28.85 19.82 5.63
CA LEU A 444 29.53 21.11 5.82
C LEU A 444 31.06 20.99 5.74
N GLN A 445 31.60 19.77 5.60
CA GLN A 445 33.04 19.51 5.50
C GLN A 445 33.53 19.32 4.05
N GLN A 446 32.70 19.59 3.04
CA GLN A 446 33.08 19.58 1.62
C GLN A 446 33.07 20.97 1.02
#